data_AF-A0A086A2X8-F1
#
_entry.id   AF-A0A086A2X8-F1
#
_cell.length_a   1.000
_cell.length_b   1.000
_cell.length_c   1.000
_cell.angle_alpha   90.00
_cell.angle_beta   90.00
_cell.angle_gamma   90.00
#
_symmetry.space_group_name_H-M   'P 1'
#
loop_
_entity.id
_entity.type
_entity.pdbx_description
1 polymer ?
#
loop_
_entity_poly.entity_id
_entity_poly.type
_entity_poly.pdbx_seq_one_letter_code
_entity_poly.pdbx_strand_id
1 'polypeptide(L)'
;MKKIIHFFAIVLFIYGAISWFLVPHFFKKGEEFVLSDARSFVADSKNIYIYGRFYSAVNVYDTFGKFITSFPVKGYKGEEKLYLTQNDELAIAHPSEFSDRLTYYYSKDGKFLGENSFPIQDTISRDNRYYAVPLVCYKLYRKQNNKDVLILKQSYWKTLLTPPFSLLISLLIIFPTVFLEKFVFKDK
;
A
#
# COMPACT_ATOMS: atom_id res chain seq x y z
N MET A 1 -27.43 16.25 17.93
CA MET A 1 -25.99 15.95 17.74
C MET A 1 -25.67 14.45 17.76
N LYS A 2 -25.97 13.68 18.83
CA LYS A 2 -25.60 12.25 18.91
C LYS A 2 -26.10 11.38 17.73
N LYS A 3 -27.36 11.54 17.31
CA LYS A 3 -27.93 10.78 16.18
C LYS A 3 -27.21 11.06 14.85
N ILE A 4 -26.74 12.29 14.66
CA ILE A 4 -26.00 12.71 13.46
C ILE A 4 -24.63 12.02 13.44
N ILE A 5 -23.92 12.00 14.56
CA ILE A 5 -22.61 11.33 14.67
C ILE A 5 -22.74 9.83 14.39
N HIS A 6 -23.76 9.17 14.95
CA HIS A 6 -24.01 7.74 14.68
C HIS A 6 -24.33 7.47 13.22
N PHE A 7 -25.16 8.30 12.60
CA PHE A 7 -25.45 8.20 11.17
C PHE A 7 -24.18 8.29 10.33
N PHE A 8 -23.32 9.29 10.57
CA PHE A 8 -22.05 9.44 9.87
C PHE A 8 -21.11 8.25 10.08
N ALA A 9 -21.04 7.71 11.30
CA ALA A 9 -20.19 6.56 11.59
C ALA A 9 -20.68 5.29 10.89
N ILE A 10 -21.99 5.05 10.82
CA ILE A 10 -22.57 3.93 10.06
C ILE A 10 -22.28 4.10 8.56
N VAL A 11 -22.45 5.30 8.01
CA VAL A 11 -22.14 5.59 6.61
C VAL A 11 -20.65 5.33 6.32
N LEU A 12 -19.74 5.78 7.19
CA LEU A 12 -18.31 5.52 7.06
C LEU A 12 -17.97 4.03 7.19
N PHE A 13 -18.66 3.30 8.06
CA PHE A 13 -18.47 1.86 8.22
C PHE A 13 -18.88 1.10 6.96
N ILE A 14 -20.08 1.40 6.44
CA ILE A 14 -20.60 0.79 5.22
C ILE A 14 -19.69 1.15 4.04
N TYR A 15 -19.27 2.41 3.92
CA TYR A 15 -18.29 2.84 2.93
C TYR A 15 -16.99 2.04 3.05
N GLY A 16 -16.39 1.97 4.24
CA GLY A 16 -15.16 1.24 4.48
C GLY A 16 -15.29 -0.25 4.12
N ALA A 17 -16.40 -0.88 4.46
CA ALA A 17 -16.67 -2.28 4.16
C ALA A 17 -16.82 -2.50 2.65
N ILE A 18 -17.67 -1.70 1.97
CA ILE A 18 -17.86 -1.78 0.53
C ILE A 18 -16.54 -1.52 -0.19
N SER A 19 -15.83 -0.45 0.18
CA SER A 19 -14.56 -0.08 -0.42
C SER A 19 -13.47 -1.12 -0.19
N TRP A 20 -13.49 -1.87 0.92
CA TRP A 20 -12.55 -2.97 1.17
C TRP A 20 -12.64 -4.05 0.10
N PHE A 21 -13.86 -4.40 -0.31
CA PHE A 21 -14.08 -5.43 -1.32
C PHE A 21 -14.00 -4.89 -2.74
N LEU A 22 -14.43 -3.64 -2.97
CA LEU A 22 -14.59 -3.08 -4.30
C LEU A 22 -13.36 -2.33 -4.81
N VAL A 23 -12.68 -1.52 -3.98
CA VAL A 23 -11.57 -0.65 -4.42
C VAL A 23 -10.43 -1.41 -5.12
N PRO A 24 -10.00 -2.59 -4.65
CA PRO A 24 -8.98 -3.37 -5.37
C PRO A 24 -9.40 -3.76 -6.80
N HIS A 25 -10.70 -3.97 -7.03
CA HIS A 25 -11.25 -4.38 -8.33
C HIS A 25 -11.49 -3.20 -9.28
N PHE A 26 -11.64 -1.98 -8.74
CA PHE A 26 -11.85 -0.76 -9.52
C PHE A 26 -10.57 0.04 -9.75
N PHE A 27 -9.42 -0.45 -9.28
CA PHE A 27 -8.13 0.17 -9.59
C PHE A 27 -7.91 0.21 -11.10
N LYS A 28 -7.64 1.40 -11.64
CA LYS A 28 -7.32 1.61 -13.04
C LYS A 28 -5.83 1.86 -13.22
N LYS A 29 -5.25 1.23 -14.25
CA LYS A 29 -3.89 1.50 -14.69
C LYS A 29 -3.72 3.01 -14.94
N GLY A 30 -2.63 3.59 -14.42
CA GLY A 30 -2.30 5.01 -14.58
C GLY A 30 -2.83 5.92 -13.48
N GLU A 31 -3.68 5.45 -12.56
CA GLU A 31 -4.14 6.23 -11.42
C GLU A 31 -3.25 5.99 -10.19
N GLU A 32 -2.86 7.06 -9.49
CA GLU A 32 -2.08 6.94 -8.27
C GLU A 32 -2.92 6.33 -7.14
N PHE A 33 -2.52 5.15 -6.65
CA PHE A 33 -3.16 4.56 -5.47
C PHE A 33 -2.51 5.01 -4.15
N VAL A 34 -3.25 4.80 -3.06
CA VAL A 34 -2.80 5.19 -1.72
C VAL A 34 -1.77 4.18 -1.20
N LEU A 35 -0.59 4.67 -0.80
CA LEU A 35 0.56 3.92 -0.33
C LEU A 35 0.47 3.54 1.16
N SER A 36 -0.71 3.66 1.77
CA SER A 36 -0.94 3.31 3.19
C SER A 36 -0.65 1.85 3.51
N ASP A 37 -0.62 1.02 2.48
CA ASP A 37 -0.39 -0.42 2.54
C ASP A 37 0.93 -0.83 1.86
N ALA A 38 1.72 0.14 1.38
CA ALA A 38 2.95 -0.13 0.64
C ALA A 38 3.89 -1.06 1.42
N ARG A 39 4.19 -2.22 0.81
CA ARG A 39 4.96 -3.30 1.47
C ARG A 39 6.43 -3.24 1.13
N SER A 40 6.73 -2.81 -0.08
CA SER A 40 8.10 -2.78 -0.57
C SER A 40 8.25 -1.75 -1.67
N PHE A 41 9.49 -1.31 -1.86
CA PHE A 41 9.85 -0.47 -2.98
C PHE A 41 11.23 -0.88 -3.49
N VAL A 42 11.49 -0.52 -4.74
CA VAL A 42 12.81 -0.53 -5.37
C VAL A 42 12.99 0.76 -6.14
N ALA A 43 14.23 1.19 -6.33
CA ALA A 43 14.56 2.37 -7.11
C ALA A 43 15.66 2.00 -8.11
N ASP A 44 15.54 2.52 -9.32
CA ASP A 44 16.63 2.55 -10.30
C ASP A 44 17.16 3.99 -10.45
N SER A 45 17.97 4.25 -11.48
CA SER A 45 18.53 5.58 -11.73
C SER A 45 17.50 6.63 -12.18
N LYS A 46 16.30 6.22 -12.59
CA LYS A 46 15.27 7.09 -13.19
C LYS A 46 14.00 7.16 -12.34
N ASN A 47 13.59 6.04 -11.76
CA ASN A 47 12.28 5.83 -11.19
C ASN A 47 12.34 5.09 -9.84
N ILE A 48 11.26 5.26 -9.09
CA ILE A 48 10.98 4.59 -7.84
C ILE A 48 9.69 3.80 -8.02
N TYR A 49 9.75 2.51 -7.78
CA TYR A 49 8.65 1.57 -7.90
C TYR A 49 8.19 1.17 -6.50
N ILE A 50 6.92 1.40 -6.19
CA ILE A 50 6.35 1.14 -4.87
C ILE A 50 5.19 0.16 -5.01
N TYR A 51 5.32 -1.01 -4.40
CA TYR A 51 4.31 -2.05 -4.43
C TYR A 51 3.33 -1.91 -3.26
N GLY A 52 2.04 -1.88 -3.59
CA GLY A 52 0.92 -1.93 -2.65
C GLY A 52 0.14 -3.25 -2.77
N ARG A 53 -0.03 -3.94 -1.65
CA ARG A 53 -0.73 -5.23 -1.56
C ARG A 53 -2.24 -5.08 -1.71
N PHE A 54 -2.81 -4.02 -1.16
CA PHE A 54 -4.26 -3.81 -1.13
C PHE A 54 -4.81 -3.63 -2.53
N TYR A 55 -4.05 -2.93 -3.37
CA TYR A 55 -4.38 -2.69 -4.77
C TYR A 55 -3.82 -3.77 -5.71
N SER A 56 -2.98 -4.70 -5.20
CA SER A 56 -2.15 -5.60 -6.01
C SER A 56 -1.57 -4.84 -7.21
N ALA A 57 -0.83 -3.76 -6.94
CA ALA A 57 -0.39 -2.83 -7.95
C ALA A 57 0.94 -2.17 -7.58
N VAL A 58 1.59 -1.58 -8.58
CA VAL A 58 2.83 -0.81 -8.42
C VAL A 58 2.58 0.62 -8.86
N ASN A 59 2.90 1.59 -8.00
CA ASN A 59 3.02 2.99 -8.37
C ASN A 59 4.46 3.26 -8.82
N VAL A 60 4.60 4.07 -9.86
CA VAL A 60 5.88 4.53 -10.40
C VAL A 60 5.98 6.02 -10.16
N TYR A 61 7.07 6.43 -9.53
CA TYR A 61 7.43 7.81 -9.30
C TYR A 61 8.78 8.11 -9.96
N ASP A 62 9.05 9.37 -10.28
CA ASP A 62 10.42 9.77 -10.60
C ASP A 62 11.29 9.81 -9.32
N THR A 63 12.60 10.00 -9.49
CA THR A 63 13.54 10.13 -8.36
C THR A 63 13.33 11.38 -7.49
N PHE A 64 12.42 12.29 -7.87
CA PHE A 64 11.99 13.46 -7.12
C PHE A 64 10.63 13.27 -6.44
N GLY A 65 10.02 12.09 -6.56
CA GLY A 65 8.75 11.74 -5.92
C GLY A 65 7.50 12.20 -6.66
N LYS A 66 7.62 12.64 -7.92
CA LYS A 66 6.47 12.96 -8.76
C LYS A 66 5.88 11.67 -9.33
N PHE A 67 4.58 11.49 -9.19
CA PHE A 67 3.87 10.35 -9.77
C PHE A 67 3.97 10.36 -11.30
N ILE A 68 4.29 9.19 -11.87
CA ILE A 68 4.39 8.97 -13.32
C ILE A 68 3.20 8.14 -13.79
N THR A 69 3.04 6.94 -13.23
CA THR A 69 2.00 5.98 -13.65
C THR A 69 1.84 4.88 -12.60
N SER A 70 0.90 3.98 -12.83
CA SER A 70 0.69 2.79 -12.01
C SER A 70 0.22 1.63 -12.87
N PHE A 71 0.42 0.40 -12.42
CA PHE A 71 -0.06 -0.77 -13.11
C PHE A 71 -0.42 -1.91 -12.17
N PRO A 72 -1.45 -2.71 -12.51
CA PRO A 72 -1.82 -3.88 -11.73
C PRO A 72 -0.77 -4.97 -11.89
N VAL A 73 -0.61 -5.78 -10.86
CA VAL A 73 0.25 -6.96 -10.85
C VAL A 73 -0.54 -8.14 -10.31
N LYS A 74 -0.09 -9.35 -10.63
CA LYS A 74 -0.63 -10.56 -10.03
C LYS A 74 -0.11 -10.57 -8.59
N GLY A 75 -1.01 -10.29 -7.66
CA GLY A 75 -0.74 -10.31 -6.23
C GLY A 75 -1.55 -11.40 -5.54
N TYR A 76 -0.90 -12.18 -4.69
CA TYR A 76 -1.51 -13.10 -3.74
C TYR A 76 -1.34 -12.51 -2.36
N LYS A 77 -2.46 -12.23 -1.68
CA LYS A 77 -2.54 -11.60 -0.36
C LYS A 77 -1.50 -12.18 0.64
N GLY A 78 -0.29 -11.63 0.70
CA GLY A 78 0.82 -12.18 1.50
C GLY A 78 1.88 -11.12 1.87
N GLU A 79 3.09 -11.54 2.22
CA GLU A 79 4.23 -10.64 2.49
C GLU A 79 5.09 -10.38 1.25
N GLU A 80 4.45 -10.08 0.12
CA GLU A 80 5.14 -9.91 -1.16
C GLU A 80 6.23 -8.83 -1.11
N LYS A 81 7.36 -9.12 -1.75
CA LYS A 81 8.48 -8.19 -1.90
C LYS A 81 8.74 -7.93 -3.37
N LEU A 82 8.91 -6.65 -3.68
CA LEU A 82 9.33 -6.14 -4.98
C LEU A 82 10.87 -6.10 -5.05
N TYR A 83 11.40 -6.54 -6.18
CA TYR A 83 12.81 -6.59 -6.53
C TYR A 83 13.05 -5.99 -7.91
N LEU A 84 14.27 -5.52 -8.13
CA LEU A 84 14.79 -5.19 -9.46
C LEU A 84 15.76 -6.31 -9.85
N THR A 85 15.58 -6.90 -11.03
CA THR A 85 16.43 -7.96 -11.54
C THR A 85 17.62 -7.39 -12.31
N GLN A 86 18.65 -8.20 -12.55
CA GLN A 86 19.78 -7.83 -13.42
C GLN A 86 19.36 -7.51 -14.87
N ASN A 87 18.22 -8.03 -15.32
CA ASN A 87 17.65 -7.77 -16.65
C ASN A 87 16.87 -6.45 -16.73
N ASP A 88 16.94 -5.61 -15.70
CA ASP A 88 16.18 -4.35 -15.60
C ASP A 88 14.65 -4.57 -15.59
N GLU A 89 14.22 -5.69 -15.00
CA GLU A 89 12.82 -6.08 -14.82
C GLU A 89 12.41 -5.96 -13.35
N LEU A 90 11.11 -5.86 -13.11
CA LEU A 90 10.53 -5.92 -11.79
C LEU A 90 10.12 -7.36 -11.47
N ALA A 91 10.51 -7.85 -10.31
CA ALA A 91 10.10 -9.15 -9.81
C ALA A 91 9.33 -9.00 -8.50
N ILE A 92 8.15 -9.62 -8.42
CA ILE A 92 7.35 -9.69 -7.19
C ILE A 92 7.42 -11.13 -6.70
N ALA A 93 8.15 -11.37 -5.62
CA ALA A 93 8.23 -12.69 -5.01
C ALA A 93 7.22 -12.81 -3.87
N HIS A 94 6.54 -13.94 -3.86
CA HIS A 94 5.65 -14.37 -2.80
C HIS A 94 6.46 -15.20 -1.81
N PRO A 95 6.69 -14.72 -0.57
CA PRO A 95 7.23 -15.59 0.46
C PRO A 95 6.16 -16.61 0.82
N SER A 96 6.51 -17.88 0.72
CA SER A 96 5.74 -18.96 1.29
C SER A 96 6.61 -19.67 2.31
N GLU A 97 6.05 -19.91 3.49
CA GLU A 97 6.66 -20.77 4.51
C GLU A 97 6.48 -22.27 4.16
N PHE A 98 5.59 -22.60 3.22
CA PHE A 98 5.12 -23.97 2.99
C PHE A 98 5.00 -24.41 1.51
N SER A 99 5.39 -23.57 0.54
CA SER A 99 5.26 -23.89 -0.90
C SER A 99 6.37 -23.25 -1.73
N ASP A 100 6.51 -23.73 -2.97
CA ASP A 100 7.42 -23.16 -3.95
C ASP A 100 7.23 -21.64 -4.08
N ARG A 101 8.33 -20.90 -4.03
CA ARG A 101 8.36 -19.45 -4.10
C ARG A 101 7.96 -19.01 -5.50
N LEU A 102 6.68 -18.74 -5.71
CA LEU A 102 6.26 -18.15 -6.98
C LEU A 102 6.75 -16.70 -7.05
N THR A 103 7.34 -16.35 -8.17
CA THR A 103 7.82 -15.02 -8.51
C THR A 103 7.21 -14.62 -9.84
N TYR A 104 6.61 -13.44 -9.89
CA TYR A 104 6.10 -12.86 -11.12
C TYR A 104 7.02 -11.78 -11.64
N TYR A 105 7.34 -11.85 -12.94
CA TYR A 105 8.22 -10.91 -13.62
C TYR A 105 7.39 -9.94 -14.47
N TYR A 106 7.76 -8.67 -14.39
CA TYR A 106 7.13 -7.58 -15.10
C TYR A 106 8.19 -6.67 -15.70
N SER A 107 7.90 -6.11 -16.87
CA SER A 107 8.65 -4.97 -17.35
C SER A 107 8.35 -3.73 -16.51
N LYS A 108 9.18 -2.70 -16.63
CA LYS A 108 9.05 -1.45 -15.86
C LYS A 108 7.83 -0.59 -16.24
N ASP A 109 7.17 -0.89 -17.36
CA ASP A 109 5.89 -0.32 -17.80
C ASP A 109 4.66 -1.19 -17.43
N GLY A 110 4.90 -2.30 -16.73
CA GLY A 110 3.87 -3.16 -16.16
C GLY A 110 3.36 -4.28 -17.08
N LYS A 111 4.09 -4.64 -18.13
CA LYS A 111 3.77 -5.81 -18.95
C LYS A 111 4.21 -7.08 -18.22
N PHE A 112 3.33 -8.06 -18.11
CA PHE A 112 3.68 -9.37 -17.57
C PHE A 112 4.66 -10.10 -18.49
N LEU A 113 5.75 -10.62 -17.93
CA LEU A 113 6.82 -11.31 -18.66
C LEU A 113 6.80 -12.82 -18.41
N GLY A 114 6.46 -13.25 -17.19
CA GLY A 114 6.41 -14.66 -16.84
C GLY A 114 6.32 -14.91 -15.34
N GLU A 115 6.33 -16.18 -14.97
CA GLU A 115 6.34 -16.64 -13.59
C GLU A 115 7.37 -17.76 -13.39
N ASN A 116 7.97 -17.83 -12.20
CA ASN A 116 8.95 -18.83 -11.85
C ASN A 116 8.78 -19.27 -10.39
N SER A 117 8.91 -20.56 -10.11
CA SER A 117 8.83 -21.17 -8.77
C SER A 117 10.18 -21.21 -8.04
N PHE A 118 11.28 -20.90 -8.72
CA PHE A 118 12.61 -20.88 -8.15
C PHE A 118 12.90 -19.56 -7.38
N PRO A 119 13.73 -19.60 -6.33
CA PRO A 119 14.14 -18.40 -5.62
C PRO A 119 14.81 -17.40 -6.56
N ILE A 120 14.57 -16.10 -6.36
CA ILE A 120 15.22 -15.06 -7.17
C ILE A 120 16.73 -15.10 -6.92
N GLN A 121 17.50 -15.48 -7.94
CA GLN A 121 18.96 -15.57 -7.88
C GLN A 121 19.65 -14.25 -8.25
N ASP A 122 18.98 -13.40 -9.04
CA ASP A 122 19.60 -12.24 -9.69
C ASP A 122 18.97 -10.90 -9.27
N THR A 123 18.89 -10.63 -7.96
CA THR A 123 18.43 -9.32 -7.47
C THR A 123 19.56 -8.30 -7.47
N ILE A 124 19.29 -7.11 -7.99
CA ILE A 124 20.13 -5.94 -7.71
C ILE A 124 19.88 -5.52 -6.26
N SER A 125 20.95 -5.32 -5.49
CA SER A 125 20.86 -4.80 -4.12
C SER A 125 20.02 -3.52 -4.10
N ARG A 126 19.08 -3.42 -3.16
CA ARG A 126 18.35 -2.17 -2.90
C ARG A 126 19.34 -1.01 -2.83
N ASP A 127 18.99 0.11 -3.47
CA ASP A 127 19.74 1.35 -3.28
C ASP A 127 19.60 1.77 -1.81
N ASN A 128 20.66 1.51 -1.03
CA ASN A 128 20.74 1.80 0.40
C ASN A 128 20.63 3.30 0.72
N ARG A 129 20.56 4.17 -0.30
CA ARG A 129 20.25 5.58 -0.13
C ARG A 129 18.79 5.83 0.17
N TYR A 130 17.87 4.90 -0.10
CA TYR A 130 16.44 5.11 0.12
C TYR A 130 15.94 4.32 1.33
N TYR A 131 15.06 4.93 2.11
CA TYR A 131 14.30 4.24 3.15
C TYR A 131 12.90 4.84 3.28
N ALA A 132 11.93 3.97 3.57
CA ALA A 132 10.54 4.36 3.77
C ALA A 132 10.17 4.28 5.24
N VAL A 133 9.28 5.19 5.66
CA VAL A 133 8.64 5.16 6.98
C VAL A 133 7.15 4.85 6.76
N PRO A 134 6.72 3.58 6.93
CA PRO A 134 5.34 3.18 6.76
C PRO A 134 4.54 3.48 8.04
N LEU A 135 4.26 4.76 8.27
CA LEU A 135 3.27 5.19 9.26
C LEU A 135 1.95 5.55 8.53
N VAL A 136 0.96 6.08 9.25
CA VAL A 136 -0.35 6.56 8.73
C VAL A 136 -0.22 7.51 7.52
N CYS A 137 0.98 8.02 7.23
CA CYS A 137 1.33 8.70 6.00
C CYS A 137 2.63 8.09 5.48
N TYR A 138 2.57 7.48 4.30
CA TYR A 138 3.78 6.95 3.66
C TYR A 138 4.74 8.09 3.34
N LYS A 139 5.98 7.95 3.83
CA LYS A 139 7.08 8.86 3.53
C LYS A 139 8.26 8.08 3.00
N LEU A 140 8.86 8.59 1.93
CA LEU A 140 10.10 8.07 1.36
C LEU A 140 11.20 9.13 1.49
N TYR A 141 12.32 8.70 2.02
CA TYR A 141 13.50 9.52 2.20
C TYR A 141 14.64 9.01 1.32
N ARG A 142 15.49 9.93 0.89
CA ARG A 142 16.76 9.66 0.22
C ARG A 142 17.88 10.29 1.02
N LYS A 143 18.88 9.50 1.37
CA LYS A 143 20.11 9.94 2.02
C LYS A 143 21.02 10.62 0.99
N GLN A 144 21.25 11.91 1.15
CA GLN A 144 22.15 12.71 0.32
C GLN A 144 23.09 13.51 1.22
N ASN A 145 24.40 13.32 1.06
CA ASN A 145 25.42 14.04 1.84
C ASN A 145 25.18 13.97 3.36
N ASN A 146 24.90 12.76 3.87
CA ASN A 146 24.55 12.50 5.28
C ASN A 146 23.29 13.21 5.81
N LYS A 147 22.45 13.75 4.92
CA LYS A 147 21.14 14.32 5.26
C LYS A 147 20.01 13.49 4.68
N ASP A 148 18.91 13.44 5.40
CA ASP A 148 17.69 12.78 4.95
C ASP A 148 16.83 13.78 4.18
N VAL A 149 16.70 13.55 2.87
CA VAL A 149 15.87 14.38 1.99
C VAL A 149 14.54 13.68 1.79
N LEU A 150 13.44 14.33 2.18
CA LEU A 150 12.10 13.83 1.92
C LEU A 150 11.82 13.90 0.41
N ILE A 151 11.60 12.75 -0.22
CA ILE A 151 11.33 12.64 -1.66
C ILE A 151 9.83 12.54 -1.90
N LEU A 152 9.14 11.70 -1.14
CA LEU A 152 7.72 11.46 -1.32
C LEU A 152 7.01 11.52 0.03
N LYS A 153 5.87 12.22 0.05
CA LYS A 153 4.96 12.26 1.19
C LYS A 153 3.53 12.22 0.67
N GLN A 154 2.80 11.17 1.01
CA GLN A 154 1.40 11.07 0.61
C GLN A 154 0.48 11.84 1.57
N SER A 155 -0.63 12.37 1.06
CA SER A 155 -1.60 13.11 1.88
C SER A 155 -2.21 12.24 2.98
N TYR A 156 -2.30 12.78 4.20
CA TYR A 156 -3.02 12.15 5.32
C TYR A 156 -4.49 11.90 4.99
N TRP A 157 -5.14 12.83 4.29
CA TRP A 157 -6.55 12.70 3.90
C TRP A 157 -6.79 11.55 2.94
N LYS A 158 -5.87 11.36 1.97
CA LYS A 158 -5.92 10.19 1.06
C LYS A 158 -5.80 8.89 1.86
N THR A 159 -4.98 8.87 2.92
CA THR A 159 -4.78 7.68 3.76
C THR A 159 -5.98 7.39 4.66
N LEU A 160 -6.58 8.41 5.29
CA LEU A 160 -7.73 8.27 6.17
C LEU A 160 -8.97 7.71 5.46
N LEU A 161 -9.13 8.03 4.18
CA LEU A 161 -10.24 7.56 3.35
C LEU A 161 -10.01 6.16 2.74
N THR A 162 -8.88 5.51 3.07
CA THR A 162 -8.69 4.12 2.64
C THR A 162 -9.59 3.17 3.42
N PRO A 163 -9.94 2.01 2.84
CA PRO A 163 -10.76 1.01 3.50
C PRO A 163 -10.31 0.59 4.91
N PRO A 164 -9.01 0.30 5.18
CA PRO A 164 -8.57 -0.03 6.55
C PRO A 164 -8.83 1.08 7.57
N PHE A 165 -8.53 2.33 7.20
CA PHE A 165 -8.63 3.45 8.13
C PHE A 165 -10.07 3.91 8.33
N SER A 166 -10.90 3.93 7.28
CA SER A 166 -12.33 4.23 7.40
C SER A 166 -13.08 3.23 8.29
N LEU A 167 -12.76 1.94 8.18
CA LEU A 167 -13.30 0.91 9.08
C LEU A 167 -12.84 1.11 10.54
N LEU A 168 -11.55 1.36 10.75
CA LEU A 168 -10.98 1.60 12.08
C LEU A 168 -11.61 2.82 12.76
N ILE A 169 -11.72 3.94 12.04
CA ILE A 169 -12.34 5.17 12.54
C ILE A 169 -13.79 4.93 12.91
N SER A 170 -14.53 4.19 12.07
CA SER A 170 -15.92 3.87 12.33
C SER A 170 -16.07 3.00 13.57
N LEU A 171 -15.21 1.99 13.76
CA LEU A 171 -15.17 1.16 14.97
C LEU A 171 -14.83 2.00 16.21
N LEU A 172 -13.84 2.89 16.13
CA LEU A 172 -13.44 3.74 17.26
C LEU A 172 -14.47 4.82 17.62
N ILE A 173 -15.36 5.18 16.71
CA ILE A 173 -16.47 6.13 17.00
C ILE A 173 -17.70 5.37 17.51
N ILE A 174 -18.05 4.24 16.89
CA ILE A 174 -19.24 3.45 17.23
C ILE A 174 -19.07 2.69 18.54
N PHE A 175 -17.88 2.12 18.79
CA PHE A 175 -17.65 1.27 19.96
C PHE A 175 -17.78 2.04 21.28
N PRO A 176 -17.17 3.21 21.47
CA PRO A 176 -17.35 3.97 22.71
C PRO A 176 -18.78 4.47 22.88
N THR A 177 -19.46 4.91 21.81
CA THR A 177 -20.83 5.43 21.95
C THR A 177 -21.84 4.34 22.29
N VAL A 178 -21.73 3.16 21.69
CA VAL A 178 -22.65 2.03 21.96
C VAL A 178 -22.32 1.34 23.30
N PHE A 179 -21.04 1.21 23.65
CA PHE A 179 -20.60 0.47 24.84
C PHE A 179 -20.67 1.33 26.13
N LEU A 180 -20.30 2.61 26.07
CA LEU A 180 -20.45 3.51 27.23
C LEU A 180 -21.92 3.83 27.52
N GLU A 181 -22.80 3.88 26.52
CA GLU A 181 -24.24 4.05 26.79
C GLU A 181 -24.84 2.87 27.55
N LYS A 182 -24.37 1.63 27.32
CA LYS A 182 -24.84 0.45 28.08
C LYS A 182 -24.25 0.35 29.49
N PHE A 183 -23.07 0.93 29.75
CA PHE A 183 -22.43 0.88 31.06
C PHE A 183 -22.78 2.07 31.97
N VAL A 184 -23.00 3.26 31.41
CA VAL A 184 -23.29 4.48 32.21
C VAL A 184 -24.78 4.60 32.57
N PHE A 185 -25.67 3.96 31.81
CA PHE A 185 -27.13 4.02 32.04
C PHE A 185 -27.72 2.73 32.62
N LYS A 186 -26.90 1.79 33.10
CA LYS A 186 -27.42 0.56 33.73
C LYS A 186 -27.84 0.75 35.20
N ASP A 187 -27.55 1.91 35.80
CA ASP A 187 -27.90 2.26 37.19
C ASP A 187 -28.94 3.40 37.28
N LYS A 188 -29.96 3.38 36.41
CA LYS A 188 -31.20 4.16 36.63
C LYS A 188 -32.44 3.33 36.35
#